data_AF-A0A952J159-F1
#
_entry.id   AF-A0A952J159-F1
#
_cell.length_a   1.000
_cell.length_b   1.000
_cell.length_c   1.000
_cell.angle_alpha   90.00
_cell.angle_beta   90.00
_cell.angle_gamma   90.00
#
_symmetry.space_group_name_H-M   'P 1'
#
loop_
_entity.id
_entity.type
_entity.pdbx_description
1 polymer ?
#
loop_
_entity_poly.entity_id
_entity_poly.type
_entity_poly.pdbx_seq_one_letter_code
_entity_poly.pdbx_strand_id
1 'polypeptide(L)'
;ATVLELSWYGNRPVTAKLGESFHSRRLQLISSQVGQVAMKQRSRWTSQRRLKFAMSLLADPRLDCLISGESAFESLPETLTRLSDASHDALCHCVRYE
;
A
#
# COMPACT_ATOMS: atom_id res chain seq x y z
N ALA A 1 15.91 -16.64 -0.44
CA ALA A 1 15.22 -15.41 0.02
C ALA A 1 14.33 -14.89 -1.10
N THR A 2 13.31 -14.09 -0.77
CA THR A 2 12.29 -13.64 -1.73
C THR A 2 12.35 -12.14 -1.94
N VAL A 3 12.27 -11.71 -3.19
CA VAL A 3 11.97 -10.34 -3.60
C VAL A 3 10.48 -10.30 -3.97
N LEU A 4 9.69 -9.57 -3.19
CA LEU A 4 8.26 -9.39 -3.45
C LEU A 4 8.05 -8.07 -4.17
N GLU A 5 7.56 -8.14 -5.40
CA GLU A 5 7.10 -6.97 -6.14
C GLU A 5 5.67 -6.64 -5.69
N LEU A 6 5.47 -5.40 -5.23
CA LEU A 6 4.18 -4.91 -4.78
C LEU A 6 3.54 -4.12 -5.92
N SER A 7 2.31 -4.49 -6.29
CA SER A 7 1.52 -3.72 -7.25
C SER A 7 1.52 -2.23 -6.88
N TRP A 8 1.56 -1.35 -7.89
CA TRP A 8 1.55 0.14 -7.78
C TRP A 8 2.92 0.85 -7.76
N TYR A 9 4.03 0.22 -8.13
CA TYR A 9 5.32 0.92 -8.34
C TYR A 9 5.37 1.76 -9.65
N GLY A 10 4.29 2.45 -9.98
CA GLY A 10 4.19 3.31 -11.16
C GLY A 10 4.56 2.62 -12.48
N ASN A 11 5.07 3.41 -13.44
CA ASN A 11 5.51 2.94 -14.76
C ASN A 11 7.04 2.95 -14.91
N ARG A 12 7.79 3.13 -13.80
CA ARG A 12 9.24 3.27 -13.84
C ARG A 12 9.90 1.90 -14.05
N PRO A 13 10.71 1.72 -15.12
CA PRO A 13 11.46 0.48 -15.30
C PRO A 13 12.46 0.25 -14.18
N VAL A 14 12.62 -1.02 -13.77
CA VAL A 14 13.60 -1.46 -12.77
C VAL A 14 14.59 -2.44 -13.38
N THR A 15 15.88 -2.21 -13.15
CA THR A 15 16.96 -3.11 -13.59
C THR A 15 17.22 -4.18 -12.52
N ALA A 16 17.06 -5.45 -12.88
CA ALA A 16 17.33 -6.58 -11.99
C ALA A 16 18.60 -7.33 -12.42
N LYS A 17 19.57 -7.46 -11.51
CA LYS A 17 20.83 -8.16 -11.76
C LYS A 17 20.70 -9.68 -11.57
N LEU A 18 20.14 -10.37 -12.56
CA LEU A 18 19.88 -11.82 -12.45
C LEU A 18 21.15 -12.67 -12.56
N GLY A 19 22.22 -12.19 -13.22
CA GLY A 19 23.46 -12.95 -13.38
C GLY A 19 24.37 -13.05 -12.14
N GLU A 20 24.08 -12.31 -11.06
CA GLU A 20 24.91 -12.27 -9.86
C GLU A 20 24.36 -13.20 -8.76
N SER A 21 24.04 -12.66 -7.58
CA SER A 21 23.60 -13.45 -6.42
C SER A 21 22.25 -14.14 -6.61
N PHE A 22 21.47 -13.77 -7.63
CA PHE A 22 20.15 -14.35 -7.86
C PHE A 22 20.24 -15.87 -8.08
N HIS A 23 21.20 -16.34 -8.87
CA HIS A 23 21.39 -17.78 -9.11
C HIS A 23 22.10 -18.47 -7.94
N SER A 24 23.22 -17.94 -7.46
CA SER A 24 24.00 -18.58 -6.38
C SER A 24 23.23 -18.66 -5.06
N ARG A 25 22.35 -17.68 -4.78
CA ARG A 25 21.48 -17.67 -3.60
C ARG A 25 20.06 -18.16 -3.88
N ARG A 26 19.77 -18.62 -5.11
CA ARG A 26 18.46 -19.11 -5.57
C ARG A 26 17.31 -18.19 -5.12
N LEU A 27 17.45 -16.89 -5.39
CA LEU A 27 16.45 -15.91 -5.02
C LEU A 27 15.16 -16.12 -5.84
N GLN A 28 14.02 -15.78 -5.24
CA GLN A 28 12.71 -15.86 -5.90
C GLN A 28 12.18 -14.45 -6.14
N LEU A 29 11.71 -14.16 -7.36
CA LEU A 29 10.92 -12.96 -7.66
C LEU A 29 9.45 -13.36 -7.66
N ILE A 30 8.66 -12.76 -6.78
CA ILE A 30 7.23 -13.07 -6.60
C ILE A 30 6.44 -11.78 -6.78
N SER A 31 5.32 -11.85 -7.49
CA SER A 31 4.38 -10.73 -7.57
C SER A 31 3.34 -10.81 -6.45
N SER A 32 2.96 -9.64 -5.93
CA SER A 32 1.85 -9.47 -5.00
C SER A 32 0.74 -8.68 -5.66
N GLN A 33 -0.49 -9.22 -5.64
CA GLN A 33 -1.66 -8.59 -6.23
C GLN A 33 -2.61 -8.12 -5.13
N VAL A 34 -2.98 -6.83 -5.18
CA VAL A 34 -3.71 -6.14 -4.10
C VAL A 34 -5.20 -6.53 -4.04
N GLY A 35 -5.81 -6.90 -5.17
CA GLY A 35 -7.26 -7.10 -5.24
C GLY A 35 -7.79 -8.45 -4.74
N GLN A 36 -7.02 -9.53 -4.88
CA GLN A 36 -7.45 -10.91 -4.68
C GLN A 36 -6.35 -11.75 -4.06
N VAL A 37 -6.69 -12.41 -2.97
CA VAL A 37 -5.81 -13.39 -2.34
C VAL A 37 -5.65 -14.63 -3.23
N ALA A 38 -4.57 -15.38 -3.00
CA ALA A 38 -4.29 -16.65 -3.66
C ALA A 38 -5.53 -17.57 -3.63
N MET A 39 -5.78 -18.30 -4.73
CA MET A 39 -6.97 -19.14 -4.90
C MET A 39 -7.26 -20.04 -3.70
N LYS A 40 -6.23 -20.71 -3.16
CA LYS A 40 -6.31 -21.59 -1.98
C LYS A 40 -6.80 -20.90 -0.71
N GLN A 41 -6.71 -19.58 -0.63
CA GLN A 41 -7.11 -18.77 0.52
C GLN A 41 -8.51 -18.15 0.35
N ARG A 42 -9.10 -18.15 -0.85
CA ARG A 42 -10.32 -17.38 -1.16
C ARG A 42 -11.56 -17.89 -0.42
N SER A 43 -11.67 -19.19 -0.14
CA SER A 43 -12.77 -19.75 0.65
C SER A 43 -12.74 -19.27 2.11
N ARG A 44 -11.54 -19.07 2.66
CA ARG A 44 -11.34 -18.64 4.05
C ARG A 44 -11.35 -17.13 4.22
N TRP A 45 -10.79 -16.40 3.25
CA TRP A 45 -10.58 -14.96 3.27
C TRP A 45 -11.48 -14.25 2.28
N THR A 46 -12.76 -14.15 2.63
CA THR A 46 -13.72 -13.29 1.95
C THR A 46 -13.29 -11.81 2.04
N SER A 47 -13.75 -10.98 1.10
CA SER A 47 -13.46 -9.54 1.12
C SER A 47 -13.86 -8.87 2.43
N GLN A 48 -15.03 -9.22 2.98
CA GLN A 48 -15.52 -8.71 4.26
C GLN A 48 -14.57 -9.09 5.41
N ARG A 49 -14.12 -10.34 5.47
CA ARG A 49 -13.19 -10.81 6.52
C ARG A 49 -11.86 -10.09 6.43
N ARG A 50 -11.34 -9.89 5.21
CA ARG A 50 -10.09 -9.15 5.00
C ARG A 50 -10.21 -7.70 5.43
N LEU A 51 -11.31 -7.02 5.05
CA LEU A 51 -11.55 -5.64 5.46
C LEU A 51 -11.63 -5.52 6.99
N LYS A 52 -12.42 -6.38 7.65
CA LYS A 52 -12.54 -6.37 9.12
C LYS A 52 -11.18 -6.58 9.80
N PHE A 53 -10.38 -7.51 9.27
CA PHE A 53 -9.05 -7.75 9.80
C PHE A 53 -8.11 -6.57 9.57
N ALA A 54 -8.11 -5.97 8.38
CA ALA A 54 -7.34 -4.76 8.10
C ALA A 54 -7.71 -3.62 9.06
N MET A 55 -9.01 -3.35 9.25
CA MET A 55 -9.47 -2.34 10.22
C MET A 55 -8.99 -2.64 11.64
N SER A 56 -8.95 -3.91 12.06
CA SER A 56 -8.42 -4.27 13.38
C SER A 56 -6.90 -4.04 13.52
N LEU A 57 -6.15 -4.14 12.43
CA LEU A 57 -4.71 -3.82 12.41
C LEU A 57 -4.47 -2.31 12.44
N LEU A 58 -5.37 -1.51 11.85
CA LEU A 58 -5.29 -0.05 11.86
C LEU A 58 -5.51 0.57 13.24
N ALA A 59 -5.99 -0.20 14.23
CA ALA A 59 -6.14 0.27 15.60
C ALA A 59 -4.82 0.37 16.38
N ASP A 60 -3.68 0.05 15.75
CA ASP A 60 -2.36 0.18 16.37
C ASP A 60 -1.89 1.66 16.35
N PRO A 61 -1.69 2.30 17.52
CA PRO A 61 -1.30 3.72 17.59
C PRO A 61 0.03 4.03 16.90
N ARG A 62 0.88 3.03 16.64
CA ARG A 62 2.12 3.24 15.89
C ARG A 62 1.87 3.69 14.46
N LEU A 63 0.67 3.47 13.93
CA LEU A 63 0.28 3.89 12.58
C LEU A 63 -0.14 5.37 12.51
N ASP A 64 -0.41 6.01 13.66
CA ASP A 64 -0.79 7.43 13.71
C ASP A 64 0.32 8.34 13.14
N CYS A 65 1.58 7.90 13.19
CA CYS A 65 2.69 8.63 12.60
C CYS A 65 2.64 8.73 11.06
N LEU A 66 1.82 7.91 10.40
CA LEU A 66 1.60 7.98 8.95
C LEU A 66 0.61 9.09 8.57
N ILE A 67 -0.20 9.56 9.52
CA ILE A 67 -1.16 10.64 9.29
C ILE A 67 -0.39 11.96 9.19
N SER A 68 -0.30 12.47 7.96
CA SER A 68 0.42 13.70 7.61
C SER A 68 -0.43 14.97 7.71
N GLY A 69 -1.74 14.83 7.91
CA GLY A 69 -2.66 15.96 8.03
C GLY A 69 -4.13 15.53 8.04
N GLU A 70 -5.00 16.46 8.40
CA GLU A 70 -6.45 16.27 8.41
C GLU A 70 -7.16 17.43 7.72
N SER A 71 -8.33 17.16 7.12
CA SER A 71 -9.23 18.20 6.62
C SER A 71 -10.69 17.76 6.74
N ALA A 72 -11.59 18.73 6.87
CA ALA A 72 -13.03 18.48 6.78
C ALA A 72 -13.41 18.03 5.36
N PHE A 73 -14.48 17.24 5.25
CA PHE A 73 -14.96 16.72 3.98
C PHE A 73 -15.33 17.84 2.99
N GLU A 74 -15.86 18.95 3.49
CA GLU A 74 -16.27 20.12 2.71
C GLU A 74 -15.07 20.82 2.06
N SER A 75 -13.89 20.71 2.66
CA SER A 75 -12.63 21.28 2.17
C SER A 75 -11.87 20.34 1.23
N LEU A 76 -12.47 19.22 0.81
CA LEU A 76 -11.83 18.26 -0.06
C LEU A 76 -11.38 18.84 -1.41
N PRO A 77 -12.13 19.73 -2.09
CA PRO A 77 -11.65 20.30 -3.34
C PRO A 77 -10.30 21.00 -3.18
N GLU A 78 -10.17 21.91 -2.22
CA GLU A 78 -8.93 22.65 -1.96
C GLU A 78 -7.83 21.72 -1.44
N THR A 79 -8.20 20.77 -0.57
CA THR A 79 -7.27 19.78 -0.01
C THR A 79 -6.66 18.91 -1.09
N LEU A 80 -7.47 18.39 -2.02
CA LEU A 80 -6.98 17.55 -3.11
C LEU A 80 -6.11 18.35 -4.08
N THR A 81 -6.45 19.61 -4.38
CA THR A 81 -5.57 20.48 -5.17
C THR A 81 -4.21 20.62 -4.51
N ARG A 82 -4.17 20.94 -3.21
CA ARG A 82 -2.92 21.07 -2.44
C ARG A 82 -2.12 19.76 -2.41
N LEU A 83 -2.77 18.63 -2.18
CA LEU A 83 -2.12 17.31 -2.11
C LEU A 83 -1.57 16.84 -3.47
N SER A 84 -2.15 17.32 -4.57
CA SER A 84 -1.68 16.98 -5.93
C SER A 84 -0.42 17.76 -6.34
N ASP A 85 -0.09 18.83 -5.61
CA ASP A 85 1.14 19.60 -5.83
C ASP A 85 2.32 18.82 -5.24
N ALA A 86 3.28 18.44 -6.10
CA ALA A 86 4.45 17.62 -5.78
C ALA A 86 5.40 18.23 -4.73
N SER A 87 5.13 19.47 -4.28
CA SER A 87 5.85 20.13 -3.20
C SER A 87 5.48 19.66 -1.79
N HIS A 88 4.41 18.87 -1.63
CA HIS A 88 3.92 18.46 -0.31
C HIS A 88 4.26 16.99 0.02
N ASP A 89 4.96 16.78 1.14
CA ASP A 89 5.21 15.46 1.73
C ASP A 89 3.98 14.96 2.52
N ALA A 90 2.90 14.64 1.80
CA ALA A 90 1.75 13.95 2.38
C ALA A 90 1.87 12.43 2.19
N LEU A 91 1.75 11.68 3.29
CA LEU A 91 1.74 10.21 3.28
C LEU A 91 0.31 9.67 3.36
N CYS A 92 -0.41 9.99 4.43
CA CYS A 92 -1.84 9.70 4.61
C CYS A 92 -2.53 10.97 5.11
N HIS A 93 -3.41 11.55 4.29
CA HIS A 93 -4.23 12.69 4.71
C HIS A 93 -5.62 12.20 5.10
N CYS A 94 -6.03 12.47 6.34
CA CYS A 94 -7.30 12.00 6.88
C CYS A 94 -8.44 12.98 6.59
N VAL A 95 -9.62 12.44 6.28
CA VAL A 95 -10.83 13.22 6.00
C VAL A 95 -11.80 13.06 7.17
N ARG A 96 -12.23 14.18 7.74
CA ARG A 96 -13.22 14.23 8.82
C ARG A 96 -14.60 14.48 8.24
N TYR A 97 -15.59 13.69 8.67
CA TYR A 97 -16.98 13.72 8.19
C TYR A 97 -17.93 14.35 9.22
N GLU A 98 -17.51 15.40 9.92
CA GLU A 98 -18.35 16.06 10.95
C GLU A 98 -19.71 16.54 10.43
#